data_AF-A0A8S3YMU6-F1
#
_entry.id   AF-A0A8S3YMU6-F1
#
_cell.length_a   1.000
_cell.length_b   1.000
_cell.length_c   1.000
_cell.angle_alpha   90.00
_cell.angle_beta   90.00
_cell.angle_gamma   90.00
#
_symmetry.space_group_name_H-M   'P 1'
#
loop_
_entity.id
_entity.type
_entity.pdbx_description
1 polymer ?
#
loop_
_entity_poly.entity_id
_entity_poly.type
_entity_poly.pdbx_seq_one_letter_code
_entity_poly.pdbx_strand_id
1 'polypeptide(L)'
;MATFSCRVQYLDDRDPFANTNFPEPTRPPIYSFLDDVPLINQIASIHRLLQAPHELEDCALQLYRNQSGTQGEYGVYLDLESTLDEQAEELEGFTDQKKNAIILRTQLTVRVNSIIEKLLTSNGRELRRALFSLKQIFQDDKDLVHEFVNNDGLTCMIKVGSESDQNYQNYILRALGQVMLYVDGMEGLIKHNATVQWLYSLLASKVRLVVKTALKLLLVFVEYTEANTVLLITAIETVDSRRGLHPWTNVMALLNEKDGADSELLIYTMTLINKVISAIPDQDTFYDVTDALEELGMDAVTHRLMNKQGADLDLLTQFQLYESALKHEDDDDISVISQVENLRQVPRKKSESHARKSKRHEGGQELTLPEYSQGQIQAQGLPFEAAKRKDGKRGLHLHANRHQSQHNQPHHPHFHNHYHSHDNNAQQGYGLDYQGY
;
A
#
# COMPACT_ATOMS: atom_id res chain seq x y z
N MET A 1 -32.55 20.58 27.33
CA MET A 1 -31.77 20.12 26.17
C MET A 1 -30.62 19.32 26.73
N ALA A 2 -30.41 18.11 26.21
CA ALA A 2 -29.24 17.33 26.56
C ALA A 2 -28.00 18.04 25.97
N THR A 3 -26.89 17.98 26.70
CA THR A 3 -25.66 18.66 26.28
C THR A 3 -24.44 17.79 26.51
N PHE A 4 -23.62 17.66 25.49
CA PHE A 4 -22.33 17.04 25.54
C PHE A 4 -21.23 18.08 25.76
N SER A 5 -20.52 17.99 26.89
CA SER A 5 -19.44 18.93 27.21
C SER A 5 -18.07 18.27 27.07
N CYS A 6 -17.20 18.83 26.24
CA CYS A 6 -15.84 18.33 26.06
C CYS A 6 -14.84 19.45 25.80
N ARG A 7 -13.55 19.09 25.74
CA ARG A 7 -12.49 20.04 25.38
C ARG A 7 -12.50 20.27 23.87
N VAL A 8 -12.22 21.51 23.47
CA VAL A 8 -12.04 21.85 22.07
C VAL A 8 -10.69 22.52 21.85
N GLN A 9 -10.07 22.24 20.71
CA GLN A 9 -8.83 22.87 20.23
C GLN A 9 -8.91 23.04 18.71
N TYR A 10 -7.99 23.77 18.11
CA TYR A 10 -7.79 23.74 16.66
C TYR A 10 -6.40 23.22 16.31
N LEU A 11 -6.25 22.69 15.10
CA LEU A 11 -4.96 22.37 14.49
C LEU A 11 -4.79 23.28 13.29
N ASP A 12 -3.72 24.09 13.23
CA ASP A 12 -3.46 24.93 12.05
C ASP A 12 -2.84 24.07 10.94
N ASP A 13 -3.71 23.55 10.09
CA ASP A 13 -3.37 22.70 8.94
C ASP A 13 -3.87 23.26 7.60
N ARG A 14 -4.06 24.59 7.55
CA ARG A 14 -4.54 25.32 6.37
C ARG A 14 -3.57 25.24 5.18
N ASP A 15 -2.28 25.17 5.47
CA ASP A 15 -1.23 24.86 4.48
C ASP A 15 -0.65 23.48 4.77
N PRO A 16 -1.05 22.42 4.03
CA PRO A 16 -0.55 21.07 4.22
C PRO A 16 0.97 20.93 4.16
N PHE A 17 1.69 21.90 3.58
CA PHE A 17 3.15 21.92 3.50
C PHE A 17 3.84 22.62 4.69
N ALA A 18 3.07 23.21 5.60
CA ALA A 18 3.53 23.98 6.76
C ALA A 18 2.79 23.65 8.07
N ASN A 19 2.15 22.48 8.15
CA ASN A 19 1.33 22.07 9.31
C ASN A 19 2.12 22.06 10.63
N THR A 20 1.46 22.49 11.71
CA THR A 20 1.90 22.22 13.08
C THR A 20 1.27 20.91 13.56
N ASN A 21 1.99 20.15 14.41
CA ASN A 21 1.48 18.89 14.97
C ASN A 21 0.84 19.08 16.36
N PHE A 22 0.67 20.33 16.80
CA PHE A 22 0.26 20.64 18.17
C PHE A 22 -1.06 21.41 18.16
N PRO A 23 -2.15 20.80 18.65
CA PRO A 23 -3.41 21.51 18.78
C PRO A 23 -3.31 22.70 19.76
N GLU A 24 -3.95 23.79 19.41
CA GLU A 24 -3.98 25.06 20.15
C GLU A 24 -5.41 25.36 20.66
N PRO A 25 -5.56 26.05 21.80
CA PRO A 25 -4.51 26.49 22.73
C PRO A 25 -4.02 25.34 23.62
N THR A 26 -2.83 25.48 24.21
CA THR A 26 -2.23 24.49 25.15
C THR A 26 -3.12 24.13 26.33
N ARG A 27 -4.02 25.04 26.73
CA ARG A 27 -5.06 24.80 27.74
C ARG A 27 -6.42 24.80 27.05
N PRO A 28 -6.94 23.61 26.67
CA PRO A 28 -8.17 23.52 25.90
C PRO A 28 -9.36 24.08 26.69
N PRO A 29 -10.12 25.04 26.14
CA PRO A 29 -11.40 25.42 26.73
C PRO A 29 -12.40 24.27 26.64
N ILE A 30 -13.43 24.32 27.49
CA ILE A 30 -14.56 23.39 27.44
C ILE A 30 -15.68 24.05 26.64
N TYR A 31 -16.26 23.30 25.70
CA TYR A 31 -17.45 23.69 24.95
C TYR A 31 -18.57 22.69 25.24
N SER A 32 -19.80 23.19 25.34
CA SER A 32 -21.01 22.39 25.57
C SER A 32 -21.84 22.39 24.29
N PHE A 33 -21.82 21.27 23.58
CA PHE A 33 -22.64 21.02 22.41
C PHE A 33 -24.09 20.77 22.84
N LEU A 34 -25.03 21.16 21.97
CA LEU A 34 -26.42 20.73 22.04
C LEU A 34 -26.54 19.40 21.29
N ASP A 35 -27.02 18.35 21.94
CA ASP A 35 -26.99 17.00 21.40
C ASP A 35 -27.97 16.81 20.23
N ASP A 36 -29.06 17.58 20.24
CA ASP A 36 -30.18 17.54 19.30
C ASP A 36 -30.07 18.57 18.16
N VAL A 37 -28.94 19.26 18.02
CA VAL A 37 -28.70 20.30 17.00
C VAL A 37 -27.56 19.88 16.08
N PRO A 38 -27.70 20.00 14.74
CA PRO A 38 -26.63 19.70 13.80
C PRO A 38 -25.34 20.47 14.10
N LEU A 39 -24.19 19.81 13.95
CA LEU A 39 -22.89 20.38 14.27
C LEU A 39 -22.54 21.60 13.41
N ILE A 40 -23.01 21.66 12.16
CA ILE A 40 -22.83 22.79 11.24
C ILE A 40 -23.44 24.09 11.80
N ASN A 41 -24.51 23.99 12.59
CA ASN A 41 -25.14 25.14 13.24
C ASN A 41 -24.41 25.57 14.53
N GLN A 42 -23.45 24.77 15.00
CA GLN A 42 -22.71 25.01 16.25
C GLN A 42 -21.24 25.39 15.99
N ILE A 43 -20.66 24.98 14.86
CA ILE A 43 -19.23 25.15 14.55
C ILE A 43 -18.75 26.60 14.60
N ALA A 44 -19.60 27.57 14.22
CA ALA A 44 -19.28 28.99 14.28
C ALA A 44 -18.98 29.48 15.71
N SER A 45 -19.62 28.90 16.71
CA SER A 45 -19.39 29.23 18.12
C SER A 45 -18.05 28.66 18.61
N ILE A 46 -17.70 27.46 18.17
CA ILE A 46 -16.44 26.78 18.48
C ILE A 46 -15.27 27.55 17.86
N HIS A 47 -15.39 27.87 16.57
CA HIS A 47 -14.43 28.68 15.82
C HIS A 47 -14.13 30.01 16.54
N ARG A 48 -15.18 30.73 16.95
CA ARG A 48 -15.05 32.01 17.65
C ARG A 48 -14.47 31.88 19.05
N LEU A 49 -14.83 30.82 19.79
CA LEU A 49 -14.27 30.51 21.11
C LEU A 49 -12.76 30.26 21.02
N LEU A 50 -12.34 29.51 20.00
CA LEU A 50 -10.95 29.15 19.78
C LEU A 50 -10.12 30.27 19.13
N GLN A 51 -10.78 31.28 18.55
CA GLN A 51 -10.14 32.29 17.69
C GLN A 51 -9.32 31.63 16.58
N ALA A 52 -9.87 30.54 16.02
CA ALA A 52 -9.16 29.73 15.05
C ALA A 52 -8.92 30.53 13.76
N PRO A 53 -7.74 30.41 13.12
CA PRO A 53 -7.39 31.22 11.95
C PRO A 53 -7.96 30.69 10.63
N HIS A 54 -8.82 29.67 10.71
CA HIS A 54 -9.46 29.02 9.57
C HIS A 54 -10.58 29.88 8.99
N GLU A 55 -10.83 29.77 7.69
CA GLU A 55 -12.10 30.20 7.13
C GLU A 55 -13.20 29.25 7.65
N LEU A 56 -14.33 29.80 8.07
CA LEU A 56 -15.36 29.02 8.76
C LEU A 56 -15.95 27.92 7.86
N GLU A 57 -16.06 28.19 6.55
CA GLU A 57 -16.61 27.26 5.56
C GLU A 57 -15.69 26.07 5.27
N ASP A 58 -14.40 26.19 5.55
CA ASP A 58 -13.39 25.14 5.34
C ASP A 58 -13.14 24.29 6.60
N CYS A 59 -13.86 24.57 7.69
CA CYS A 59 -13.67 23.89 8.96
C CYS A 59 -14.32 22.49 8.97
N ALA A 60 -13.67 21.57 9.66
CA ALA A 60 -14.14 20.25 10.04
C ALA A 60 -13.91 20.01 11.54
N LEU A 61 -14.63 19.05 12.11
CA LEU A 61 -14.42 18.60 13.49
C LEU A 61 -13.93 17.15 13.49
N GLN A 62 -12.82 16.89 14.17
CA GLN A 62 -12.25 15.56 14.30
C GLN A 62 -12.06 15.17 15.76
N LEU A 63 -12.36 13.92 16.10
CA LEU A 63 -12.11 13.39 17.44
C LEU A 63 -10.61 13.20 17.68
N TYR A 64 -10.13 13.62 18.84
CA TYR A 64 -8.75 13.38 19.29
C TYR A 64 -8.75 12.70 20.66
N ARG A 65 -8.19 11.48 20.68
CA ARG A 65 -8.11 10.65 21.89
C ARG A 65 -6.69 10.67 22.43
N ASN A 66 -6.52 11.25 23.62
CA ASN A 66 -5.19 11.44 24.21
C ASN A 66 -4.86 10.28 25.15
N GLN A 67 -4.16 9.28 24.63
CA GLN A 67 -3.71 8.13 25.41
C GLN A 67 -2.55 8.52 26.34
N SER A 68 -2.65 8.15 27.61
CA SER A 68 -1.63 8.52 28.61
C SER A 68 -0.29 7.82 28.33
N GLY A 69 0.69 8.57 27.85
CA GLY A 69 2.09 8.10 27.69
C GLY A 69 2.58 7.97 26.25
N THR A 70 1.70 8.16 25.26
CA THR A 70 2.01 8.17 23.82
C THR A 70 1.47 9.45 23.16
N GLN A 71 1.88 9.74 21.93
CA GLN A 71 1.22 10.77 21.12
C GLN A 71 -0.27 10.42 21.00
N GLY A 72 -1.15 11.42 21.15
CA GLY A 72 -2.60 11.19 21.02
C GLY A 72 -2.96 10.82 19.59
N GLU A 73 -4.11 10.17 19.45
CA GLU A 73 -4.57 9.58 18.20
C GLU A 73 -5.74 10.39 17.64
N TYR A 74 -5.62 10.78 16.37
CA TYR A 74 -6.71 11.35 15.60
C TYR A 74 -7.65 10.22 15.17
N GLY A 75 -8.94 10.39 15.48
CA GLY A 75 -10.00 9.45 15.15
C GLY A 75 -10.88 9.99 14.02
N VAL A 76 -12.17 9.66 14.10
CA VAL A 76 -13.16 9.93 13.06
C VAL A 76 -13.45 11.43 12.93
N TYR A 77 -13.67 11.87 11.69
CA TYR A 77 -14.24 13.17 11.36
C TYR A 77 -15.75 13.12 11.59
N LEU A 78 -16.25 14.05 12.41
CA LEU A 78 -17.68 14.16 12.70
C LEU A 78 -18.42 14.70 11.47
N ASP A 79 -19.59 14.13 11.21
CA ASP A 79 -20.48 14.65 10.18
C ASP A 79 -21.12 15.95 10.68
N LEU A 80 -20.82 17.06 10.00
CA LEU A 80 -21.31 18.37 10.39
C LEU A 80 -22.82 18.53 10.14
N GLU A 81 -23.39 17.80 9.18
CA GLU A 81 -24.82 17.88 8.86
C GLU A 81 -25.68 17.11 9.88
N SER A 82 -25.08 16.20 10.64
CA SER A 82 -25.73 15.41 11.68
C SER A 82 -25.64 16.03 13.07
N THR A 83 -26.56 15.60 13.93
CA THR A 83 -26.51 15.90 15.38
C THR A 83 -25.53 14.98 16.10
N LEU A 84 -25.20 15.25 17.37
CA LEU A 84 -24.36 14.34 18.15
C LEU A 84 -25.11 13.06 18.53
N ASP A 85 -26.43 13.13 18.76
CA ASP A 85 -27.27 11.98 19.04
C ASP A 85 -27.27 10.96 17.88
N GLU A 86 -27.25 11.44 16.63
CA GLU A 86 -27.23 10.60 15.43
C GLU A 86 -25.92 9.84 15.24
N GLN A 87 -24.81 10.37 15.76
CA GLN A 87 -23.47 9.79 15.64
C GLN A 87 -22.85 9.44 17.00
N ALA A 88 -23.70 9.13 17.99
CA ALA A 88 -23.29 8.87 19.38
C ALA A 88 -22.34 7.66 19.52
N GLU A 89 -22.37 6.71 18.57
CA GLU A 89 -21.49 5.55 18.55
C GLU A 89 -20.00 5.93 18.39
N GLU A 90 -19.70 7.01 17.64
CA GLU A 90 -18.33 7.51 17.46
C GLU A 90 -17.76 8.12 18.76
N LEU A 91 -18.66 8.60 19.62
CA LEU A 91 -18.38 9.20 20.91
C LEU A 91 -18.38 8.20 22.07
N GLU A 92 -18.59 6.89 21.81
CA GLU A 92 -18.59 5.87 22.86
C GLU A 92 -17.26 5.89 23.65
N GLY A 93 -17.34 6.08 24.97
CA GLY A 93 -16.19 6.17 25.87
C GLY A 93 -15.35 7.44 25.73
N PHE A 94 -15.78 8.42 24.93
CA PHE A 94 -15.00 9.64 24.67
C PHE A 94 -14.82 10.49 25.93
N THR A 95 -15.84 10.58 26.79
CA THR A 95 -15.79 11.38 28.03
C THR A 95 -15.05 10.70 29.17
N ASP A 96 -14.77 9.39 29.06
CA ASP A 96 -14.09 8.63 30.11
C ASP A 96 -12.66 9.13 30.34
N GLN A 97 -12.03 9.63 29.27
CA GLN A 97 -10.73 10.27 29.35
C GLN A 97 -10.85 11.79 29.30
N LYS A 98 -10.54 12.43 30.43
CA LYS A 98 -10.57 13.89 30.59
C LYS A 98 -9.68 14.68 29.63
N LYS A 99 -8.74 14.02 28.94
CA LYS A 99 -7.80 14.65 27.99
C LYS A 99 -8.26 14.60 26.53
N ASN A 100 -9.34 13.89 26.24
CA ASN A 100 -9.91 13.86 24.89
C ASN A 100 -10.41 15.25 24.50
N ALA A 101 -10.31 15.57 23.21
CA ALA A 101 -10.71 16.84 22.66
C ALA A 101 -11.30 16.68 21.27
N ILE A 102 -12.20 17.57 20.90
CA ILE A 102 -12.64 17.73 19.50
C ILE A 102 -11.76 18.81 18.88
N ILE A 103 -11.16 18.48 17.74
CA ILE A 103 -10.21 19.34 17.04
C ILE A 103 -10.94 19.98 15.86
N LEU A 104 -10.99 21.30 15.85
CA LEU A 104 -11.35 22.09 14.68
C LEU A 104 -10.14 22.17 13.76
N ARG A 105 -10.30 21.73 12.51
CA ARG A 105 -9.21 21.72 11.53
C ARG A 105 -9.75 21.92 10.13
N THR A 106 -8.88 21.99 9.13
CA THR A 106 -9.27 22.14 7.73
C THR A 106 -9.83 20.83 7.18
N GLN A 107 -10.93 20.91 6.41
CA GLN A 107 -11.53 19.77 5.71
C GLN A 107 -10.51 19.02 4.83
N LEU A 108 -10.64 17.70 4.76
CA LEU A 108 -9.74 16.85 3.95
C LEU A 108 -9.75 17.27 2.47
N THR A 109 -10.92 17.52 1.91
CA THR A 109 -11.13 17.98 0.52
C THR A 109 -10.38 19.28 0.24
N VAL A 110 -10.50 20.28 1.11
CA VAL A 110 -9.84 21.58 0.99
C VAL A 110 -8.31 21.42 1.05
N ARG A 111 -7.81 20.60 1.98
CA ARG A 111 -6.37 20.29 2.07
C ARG A 111 -5.85 19.56 0.84
N VAL A 112 -6.58 18.57 0.32
CA VAL A 112 -6.23 17.84 -0.90
C VAL A 112 -6.21 18.74 -2.11
N ASN A 113 -7.22 19.59 -2.29
CA ASN A 113 -7.26 20.56 -3.37
C ASN A 113 -6.08 21.53 -3.30
N SER A 114 -5.72 21.98 -2.09
CA SER A 114 -4.55 22.82 -1.87
C SER A 114 -3.24 22.12 -2.23
N ILE A 115 -3.11 20.82 -1.92
CA ILE A 115 -1.97 20.00 -2.36
C ILE A 115 -1.91 19.94 -3.88
N ILE A 116 -3.01 19.58 -4.54
CA ILE A 116 -3.07 19.42 -6.00
C ILE A 116 -2.77 20.74 -6.70
N GLU A 117 -3.39 21.84 -6.27
CA GLU A 117 -3.17 23.18 -6.80
C GLU A 117 -1.69 23.57 -6.67
N LYS A 118 -1.08 23.36 -5.49
CA LYS A 118 0.34 23.64 -5.27
C LYS A 118 1.23 22.87 -6.24
N LEU A 119 0.94 21.60 -6.49
CA LEU A 119 1.71 20.76 -7.42
C LEU A 119 1.59 21.22 -8.88
N LEU A 120 0.42 21.71 -9.29
CA LEU A 120 0.16 22.14 -10.66
C LEU A 120 0.64 23.57 -10.96
N THR A 121 0.70 24.43 -9.93
CA THR A 121 1.03 25.86 -10.10
C THR A 121 2.47 26.21 -9.74
N SER A 122 3.12 25.42 -8.88
CA SER A 122 4.50 25.66 -8.46
C SER A 122 5.51 25.30 -9.53
N ASN A 123 6.68 25.95 -9.50
CA ASN A 123 7.82 25.61 -10.35
C ASN A 123 9.16 25.70 -9.59
N GLY A 124 10.23 25.23 -10.22
CA GLY A 124 11.59 25.33 -9.68
C GLY A 124 11.72 24.86 -8.23
N ARG A 125 12.34 25.69 -7.38
CA ARG A 125 12.61 25.35 -5.98
C ARG A 125 11.34 25.07 -5.16
N GLU A 126 10.24 25.74 -5.46
CA GLU A 126 8.99 25.57 -4.73
C GLU A 126 8.37 24.20 -5.01
N LEU A 127 8.24 23.83 -6.29
CA LEU A 127 7.76 22.51 -6.68
C LEU A 127 8.63 21.40 -6.10
N ARG A 128 9.95 21.57 -6.13
CA ARG A 128 10.89 20.61 -5.52
C ARG A 128 10.59 20.38 -4.04
N ARG A 129 10.32 21.45 -3.28
CA ARG A 129 9.99 21.35 -1.85
C ARG A 129 8.64 20.69 -1.63
N ALA A 130 7.63 21.07 -2.42
CA ALA A 130 6.30 20.46 -2.34
C ALA A 130 6.37 18.95 -2.57
N LEU A 131 7.00 18.52 -3.68
CA LEU A 131 7.18 17.10 -4.00
C LEU A 131 7.96 16.33 -2.92
N PHE A 132 9.01 16.96 -2.36
CA PHE A 132 9.79 16.34 -1.28
C PHE A 132 8.95 16.09 -0.02
N SER A 133 8.06 17.01 0.33
CA SER A 133 7.20 16.92 1.51
C SER A 133 6.03 15.96 1.36
N LEU A 134 5.57 15.67 0.13
CA LEU A 134 4.37 14.84 -0.12
C LEU A 134 4.39 13.50 0.62
N LYS A 135 5.55 12.83 0.65
CA LYS A 135 5.67 11.57 1.40
C LYS A 135 5.28 11.77 2.87
N GLN A 136 5.82 12.80 3.52
CA GLN A 136 5.61 13.05 4.94
C GLN A 136 4.14 13.42 5.19
N ILE A 137 3.53 14.22 4.31
CA ILE A 137 2.11 14.61 4.40
C ILE A 137 1.20 13.38 4.45
N PHE A 138 1.35 12.44 3.51
CA PHE A 138 0.57 11.21 3.50
C PHE A 138 0.91 10.25 4.65
N GLN A 139 2.14 10.32 5.17
CA GLN A 139 2.57 9.51 6.30
C GLN A 139 1.95 9.98 7.62
N ASP A 140 1.87 11.30 7.81
CA ASP A 140 1.37 11.92 9.04
C ASP A 140 -0.17 11.93 9.11
N ASP A 141 -0.84 12.00 7.96
CA ASP A 141 -2.30 12.02 7.88
C ASP A 141 -2.80 11.00 6.83
N LYS A 142 -3.16 9.81 7.30
CA LYS A 142 -3.62 8.70 6.44
C LYS A 142 -4.94 9.02 5.73
N ASP A 143 -5.78 9.88 6.32
CA ASP A 143 -7.12 10.16 5.81
C ASP A 143 -7.04 11.01 4.53
N LEU A 144 -5.94 11.76 4.35
CA LEU A 144 -5.64 12.45 3.09
C LEU A 144 -5.47 11.49 1.91
N VAL A 145 -5.07 10.24 2.14
CA VAL A 145 -4.77 9.31 1.03
C VAL A 145 -6.03 8.94 0.26
N HIS A 146 -7.11 8.60 0.99
CA HIS A 146 -8.41 8.31 0.37
C HIS A 146 -8.92 9.53 -0.40
N GLU A 147 -8.92 10.70 0.23
CA GLU A 147 -9.42 11.92 -0.37
C GLU A 147 -8.59 12.36 -1.58
N PHE A 148 -7.25 12.19 -1.52
CA PHE A 148 -6.35 12.51 -2.62
C PHE A 148 -6.60 11.65 -3.86
N VAL A 149 -6.89 10.36 -3.67
CA VAL A 149 -7.24 9.46 -4.77
C VAL A 149 -8.56 9.86 -5.42
N ASN A 150 -9.57 10.21 -4.63
CA ASN A 150 -10.90 10.57 -5.14
C ASN A 150 -10.95 11.89 -5.91
N ASN A 151 -10.00 12.81 -5.65
CA ASN A 151 -9.94 14.13 -6.29
C ASN A 151 -8.86 14.21 -7.38
N ASP A 152 -8.64 13.14 -8.16
CA ASP A 152 -7.67 13.11 -9.27
C ASP A 152 -6.21 13.39 -8.87
N GLY A 153 -5.86 13.18 -7.61
CA GLY A 153 -4.50 13.39 -7.11
C GLY A 153 -3.46 12.50 -7.79
N LEU A 154 -3.81 11.25 -8.10
CA LEU A 154 -2.94 10.35 -8.87
C LEU A 154 -2.69 10.91 -10.29
N THR A 155 -3.74 11.37 -10.98
CA THR A 155 -3.64 12.02 -12.29
C THR A 155 -2.68 13.22 -12.24
N CYS A 156 -2.80 14.05 -11.20
CA CYS A 156 -1.89 15.16 -10.94
C CYS A 156 -0.43 14.69 -10.80
N MET A 157 -0.17 13.67 -9.98
CA MET A 157 1.18 13.11 -9.80
C MET A 157 1.79 12.60 -11.11
N ILE A 158 1.01 11.89 -11.93
CA ILE A 158 1.49 11.36 -13.21
C ILE A 158 1.80 12.49 -14.20
N LYS A 159 0.94 13.51 -14.26
CA LYS A 159 1.13 14.69 -15.11
C LYS A 159 2.44 15.40 -14.76
N VAL A 160 2.61 15.77 -13.49
CA VAL A 160 3.82 16.44 -13.01
C VAL A 160 5.05 15.54 -13.24
N GLY A 161 4.96 14.24 -12.95
CA GLY A 161 6.08 13.31 -13.09
C GLY A 161 6.52 13.05 -14.53
N SER A 162 5.59 13.06 -15.48
CA SER A 162 5.86 12.84 -16.90
C SER A 162 6.61 14.01 -17.55
N GLU A 163 6.42 15.22 -17.03
CA GLU A 163 7.03 16.47 -17.53
C GLU A 163 8.29 16.89 -16.76
N SER A 164 8.66 16.14 -15.71
CA SER A 164 9.72 16.54 -14.78
C SER A 164 11.02 15.77 -14.95
N ASP A 165 12.09 16.31 -14.35
CA ASP A 165 13.39 15.63 -14.27
C ASP A 165 13.37 14.43 -13.31
N GLN A 166 14.46 13.65 -13.36
CA GLN A 166 14.65 12.44 -12.57
C GLN A 166 14.58 12.62 -11.04
N ASN A 167 14.94 13.79 -10.51
CA ASN A 167 14.86 14.04 -9.07
C ASN A 167 13.41 14.20 -8.64
N TYR A 168 12.61 14.91 -9.45
CA TYR A 168 11.20 15.14 -9.17
C TYR A 168 10.42 13.83 -9.32
N GLN A 169 10.71 13.06 -10.37
CA GLN A 169 10.21 11.69 -10.52
C GLN A 169 10.52 10.84 -9.29
N ASN A 170 11.73 10.91 -8.74
CA ASN A 170 12.07 10.17 -7.52
C ASN A 170 11.22 10.60 -6.31
N TYR A 171 10.98 11.90 -6.10
CA TYR A 171 10.12 12.36 -5.01
C TYR A 171 8.67 11.90 -5.18
N ILE A 172 8.15 11.95 -6.41
CA ILE A 172 6.81 11.44 -6.75
C ILE A 172 6.73 9.94 -6.47
N LEU A 173 7.72 9.15 -6.88
CA LEU A 173 7.75 7.71 -6.60
C LEU A 173 7.78 7.40 -5.10
N ARG A 174 8.50 8.19 -4.30
CA ARG A 174 8.52 8.04 -2.84
C ARG A 174 7.16 8.35 -2.21
N ALA A 175 6.47 9.37 -2.70
CA ALA A 175 5.10 9.69 -2.26
C ALA A 175 4.11 8.60 -2.71
N LEU A 176 4.23 8.11 -3.95
CA LEU A 176 3.39 7.03 -4.47
C LEU A 176 3.57 5.74 -3.67
N GLY A 177 4.80 5.41 -3.31
CA GLY A 177 5.08 4.29 -2.41
C GLY A 177 4.43 4.44 -1.03
N GLN A 178 4.34 5.66 -0.51
CA GLN A 178 3.62 5.93 0.74
C GLN A 178 2.11 5.75 0.56
N VAL A 179 1.54 6.25 -0.54
CA VAL A 179 0.12 6.06 -0.88
C VAL A 179 -0.23 4.56 -0.98
N MET A 180 0.63 3.75 -1.62
CA MET A 180 0.44 2.31 -1.79
C MET A 180 0.45 1.50 -0.48
N LEU A 181 0.92 2.06 0.64
CA LEU A 181 0.86 1.38 1.93
C LEU A 181 -0.54 1.36 2.54
N TYR A 182 -1.44 2.21 2.07
CA TYR A 182 -2.82 2.29 2.53
C TYR A 182 -3.75 1.56 1.55
N VAL A 183 -4.78 0.91 2.09
CA VAL A 183 -5.76 0.15 1.31
C VAL A 183 -6.43 1.05 0.26
N ASP A 184 -6.93 2.22 0.68
CA ASP A 184 -7.55 3.20 -0.22
C ASP A 184 -6.59 3.68 -1.32
N GLY A 185 -5.33 3.88 -0.97
CA GLY A 185 -4.30 4.28 -1.92
C GLY A 185 -4.07 3.21 -2.99
N MET A 186 -3.90 1.95 -2.57
CA MET A 186 -3.74 0.83 -3.50
C MET A 186 -4.99 0.60 -4.36
N GLU A 187 -6.20 0.66 -3.77
CA GLU A 187 -7.45 0.59 -4.52
C GLU A 187 -7.57 1.70 -5.56
N GLY A 188 -7.10 2.91 -5.23
CA GLY A 188 -6.96 4.03 -6.16
C GLY A 188 -6.08 3.71 -7.36
N LEU A 189 -4.89 3.14 -7.12
CA LEU A 189 -3.98 2.72 -8.19
C LEU A 189 -4.58 1.64 -9.09
N ILE A 190 -5.30 0.67 -8.50
CA ILE A 190 -6.01 -0.39 -9.24
C ILE A 190 -7.04 0.22 -10.19
N LYS A 191 -7.77 1.25 -9.75
CA LYS A 191 -8.76 1.98 -10.57
C LYS A 191 -8.11 2.94 -11.57
N HIS A 192 -6.85 3.33 -11.37
CA HIS A 192 -6.12 4.30 -12.19
C HIS A 192 -4.95 3.66 -12.97
N ASN A 193 -5.27 2.89 -14.01
CA ASN A 193 -4.27 2.14 -14.81
C ASN A 193 -3.16 3.04 -15.44
N ALA A 194 -3.44 4.34 -15.65
CA ALA A 194 -2.43 5.29 -16.11
C ALA A 194 -1.23 5.43 -15.16
N THR A 195 -1.42 5.23 -13.84
CA THR A 195 -0.30 5.17 -12.88
C THR A 195 0.59 3.96 -13.15
N VAL A 196 0.01 2.80 -13.43
CA VAL A 196 0.75 1.57 -13.71
C VAL A 196 1.50 1.68 -15.04
N GLN A 197 0.86 2.27 -16.06
CA GLN A 197 1.50 2.59 -17.36
C GLN A 197 2.70 3.52 -17.15
N TRP A 198 2.57 4.55 -16.32
CA TRP A 198 3.67 5.46 -16.00
C TRP A 198 4.81 4.73 -15.28
N LEU A 199 4.53 3.94 -14.25
CA LEU A 199 5.55 3.12 -13.56
C LEU A 199 6.30 2.20 -14.53
N TYR A 200 5.60 1.53 -15.43
CA TYR A 200 6.23 0.70 -16.46
C TYR A 200 7.10 1.51 -17.43
N SER A 201 6.64 2.70 -17.84
CA SER A 201 7.42 3.57 -18.73
C SER A 201 8.73 4.04 -18.10
N LEU A 202 8.77 4.23 -16.78
CA LEU A 202 9.96 4.64 -16.03
C LEU A 202 11.05 3.56 -16.01
N LEU A 203 10.75 2.31 -16.35
CA LEU A 203 11.75 1.26 -16.51
C LEU A 203 12.71 1.52 -17.69
N ALA A 204 12.30 2.36 -18.65
CA ALA A 204 13.17 2.82 -19.74
C ALA A 204 14.06 4.02 -19.36
N SER A 205 14.02 4.49 -18.11
CA SER A 205 14.81 5.63 -17.66
C SER A 205 16.31 5.30 -17.66
N LYS A 206 17.14 6.28 -18.03
CA LYS A 206 18.61 6.19 -17.90
C LYS A 206 19.10 6.31 -16.46
N VAL A 207 18.20 6.67 -15.53
CA VAL A 207 18.54 6.91 -14.13
C VAL A 207 18.19 5.70 -13.30
N ARG A 208 19.22 4.93 -12.93
CA ARG A 208 19.10 3.65 -12.21
C ARG A 208 18.25 3.73 -10.93
N LEU A 209 18.33 4.84 -10.19
CA LEU A 209 17.51 5.04 -8.99
C LEU A 209 16.01 5.10 -9.33
N VAL A 210 15.63 5.78 -10.42
CA VAL A 210 14.23 5.87 -10.87
C VAL A 210 13.72 4.49 -11.30
N VAL A 211 14.51 3.77 -12.12
CA VAL A 211 14.20 2.40 -12.55
C VAL A 211 14.00 1.48 -11.34
N LYS A 212 14.96 1.47 -10.41
CA LYS A 212 14.91 0.65 -9.19
C LYS A 212 13.69 0.94 -8.33
N THR A 213 13.34 2.23 -8.14
CA THR A 213 12.15 2.59 -7.35
C THR A 213 10.87 2.20 -8.08
N ALA A 214 10.74 2.48 -9.38
CA ALA A 214 9.56 2.09 -10.15
C ALA A 214 9.36 0.56 -10.15
N LEU A 215 10.43 -0.22 -10.30
CA LEU A 215 10.39 -1.68 -10.29
C LEU A 215 9.92 -2.23 -8.93
N LYS A 216 10.39 -1.65 -7.82
CA LYS A 216 9.91 -1.99 -6.47
C LYS A 216 8.42 -1.69 -6.31
N LEU A 217 7.93 -0.56 -6.83
CA LEU A 217 6.50 -0.23 -6.76
C LEU A 217 5.66 -1.17 -7.61
N LEU A 218 6.13 -1.58 -8.79
CA LEU A 218 5.45 -2.60 -9.60
C LEU A 218 5.38 -3.95 -8.87
N LEU A 219 6.45 -4.34 -8.17
CA LEU A 219 6.43 -5.53 -7.31
C LEU A 219 5.38 -5.42 -6.19
N VAL A 220 5.38 -4.32 -5.43
CA VAL A 220 4.38 -4.09 -4.37
C VAL A 220 2.96 -4.11 -4.95
N PHE A 221 2.77 -3.58 -6.16
CA PHE A 221 1.47 -3.60 -6.84
C PHE A 221 1.00 -5.02 -7.17
N VAL A 222 1.84 -5.87 -7.78
CA VAL A 222 1.43 -7.25 -8.15
C VAL A 222 1.37 -8.18 -6.93
N GLU A 223 2.13 -7.90 -5.88
CA GLU A 223 2.11 -8.68 -4.63
C GLU A 223 0.85 -8.41 -3.79
N TYR A 224 0.19 -7.27 -3.99
CA TYR A 224 -1.01 -6.92 -3.22
C TYR A 224 -2.18 -7.88 -3.48
N THR A 225 -2.42 -8.25 -4.74
CA THR A 225 -3.44 -9.22 -5.14
C THR A 225 -3.15 -9.77 -6.53
N GLU A 226 -3.44 -11.05 -6.77
CA GLU A 226 -3.19 -11.72 -8.05
C GLU A 226 -3.87 -11.00 -9.23
N ALA A 227 -5.04 -10.39 -9.00
CA ALA A 227 -5.79 -9.65 -10.01
C ALA A 227 -5.03 -8.44 -10.58
N ASN A 228 -4.09 -7.87 -9.82
CA ASN A 228 -3.27 -6.74 -10.28
C ASN A 228 -2.31 -7.13 -11.41
N THR A 229 -2.01 -8.42 -11.54
CA THR A 229 -1.17 -8.96 -12.62
C THR A 229 -1.76 -8.65 -14.00
N VAL A 230 -3.06 -8.83 -14.17
CA VAL A 230 -3.75 -8.54 -15.44
C VAL A 230 -3.66 -7.05 -15.75
N LEU A 231 -3.81 -6.18 -14.74
CA LEU A 231 -3.68 -4.73 -14.92
C LEU A 231 -2.28 -4.30 -15.34
N LEU A 232 -1.25 -4.99 -14.83
CA LEU A 232 0.13 -4.76 -15.25
C LEU A 232 0.36 -5.21 -16.69
N ILE A 233 -0.12 -6.40 -17.09
CA ILE A 233 -0.01 -6.90 -18.47
C ILE A 233 -0.65 -5.90 -19.44
N THR A 234 -1.89 -5.47 -19.17
CA THR A 234 -2.59 -4.46 -19.98
C THR A 234 -1.81 -3.14 -20.06
N ALA A 235 -1.18 -2.71 -18.96
CA ALA A 235 -0.38 -1.49 -18.94
C ALA A 235 0.90 -1.62 -19.80
N ILE A 236 1.58 -2.78 -19.74
CA ILE A 236 2.75 -3.10 -20.57
C ILE A 236 2.39 -3.06 -22.04
N GLU A 237 1.35 -3.80 -22.44
CA GLU A 237 0.85 -3.86 -23.81
C GLU A 237 0.48 -2.47 -24.33
N THR A 238 -0.23 -1.69 -23.52
CA THR A 238 -0.64 -0.33 -23.89
C THR A 238 0.56 0.58 -24.14
N VAL A 239 1.56 0.57 -23.26
CA VAL A 239 2.73 1.45 -23.37
C VAL A 239 3.61 1.07 -24.55
N ASP A 240 3.91 -0.21 -24.73
CA ASP A 240 4.79 -0.65 -25.81
C ASP A 240 4.11 -0.58 -27.18
N SER A 241 2.83 -0.95 -27.28
CA SER A 241 2.07 -0.84 -28.53
C SER A 241 1.96 0.62 -28.99
N ARG A 242 1.75 1.57 -28.07
CA ARG A 242 1.77 3.02 -28.38
C ARG A 242 3.11 3.50 -28.95
N ARG A 243 4.21 2.79 -28.64
CA ARG A 243 5.57 3.09 -29.12
C ARG A 243 5.94 2.25 -30.34
N GLY A 244 5.07 1.37 -30.82
CA GLY A 244 5.36 0.41 -31.89
C GLY A 244 6.40 -0.64 -31.50
N LEU A 245 6.48 -0.97 -30.21
CA LEU A 245 7.41 -1.96 -29.65
C LEU A 245 6.64 -3.23 -29.26
N HIS A 246 7.37 -4.34 -29.17
CA HIS A 246 6.80 -5.58 -28.62
C HIS A 246 6.56 -5.43 -27.10
N PRO A 247 5.46 -5.99 -26.55
CA PRO A 247 5.24 -6.02 -25.11
C PRO A 247 6.45 -6.58 -24.37
N TRP A 248 6.72 -6.07 -23.16
CA TRP A 248 7.86 -6.43 -22.30
C TRP A 248 9.22 -5.87 -22.70
N THR A 249 9.27 -4.98 -23.70
CA THR A 249 10.54 -4.41 -24.19
C THR A 249 11.35 -3.74 -23.08
N ASN A 250 10.71 -2.93 -22.22
CA ASN A 250 11.44 -2.22 -21.16
C ASN A 250 12.00 -3.19 -20.11
N VAL A 251 11.24 -4.23 -19.75
CA VAL A 251 11.67 -5.27 -18.79
C VAL A 251 12.85 -6.07 -19.36
N MET A 252 12.76 -6.51 -20.62
CA MET A 252 13.83 -7.25 -21.28
C MET A 252 15.09 -6.41 -21.50
N ALA A 253 14.94 -5.10 -21.73
CA ALA A 253 16.07 -4.19 -21.82
C ALA A 253 16.91 -4.15 -20.52
N LEU A 254 16.27 -4.25 -19.35
CA LEU A 254 16.97 -4.30 -18.05
C LEU A 254 17.80 -5.59 -17.92
N LEU A 255 17.25 -6.73 -18.33
CA LEU A 255 17.98 -8.01 -18.29
C LEU A 255 19.12 -8.07 -19.32
N ASN A 256 18.96 -7.36 -20.44
CA ASN A 256 19.92 -7.39 -21.53
C ASN A 256 21.08 -6.38 -21.38
N GLU A 257 21.14 -5.62 -20.28
CA GLU A 257 22.17 -4.60 -20.05
C GLU A 257 23.58 -5.23 -20.01
N LYS A 258 24.46 -4.77 -20.91
CA LYS A 258 25.78 -5.40 -21.14
C LYS A 258 26.88 -4.87 -20.21
N ASP A 259 26.72 -3.66 -19.66
CA ASP A 259 27.75 -2.98 -18.87
C ASP A 259 27.34 -2.89 -17.39
N GLY A 260 28.12 -3.48 -16.48
CA GLY A 260 27.98 -3.24 -15.03
C GLY A 260 26.59 -3.52 -14.44
N ALA A 261 25.92 -4.57 -14.93
CA ALA A 261 24.57 -4.94 -14.53
C ALA A 261 24.44 -5.04 -13.00
N ASP A 262 23.44 -4.35 -12.43
CA ASP A 262 23.08 -4.49 -11.02
C ASP A 262 22.55 -5.89 -10.76
N SER A 263 23.20 -6.68 -9.93
CA SER A 263 22.60 -7.95 -9.50
C SER A 263 21.22 -7.70 -8.87
N GLU A 264 21.06 -6.65 -8.06
CA GLU A 264 19.80 -6.35 -7.37
C GLU A 264 18.69 -5.97 -8.37
N LEU A 265 19.01 -5.22 -9.42
CA LEU A 265 18.02 -4.84 -10.44
C LEU A 265 17.62 -6.03 -11.30
N LEU A 266 18.58 -6.88 -11.67
CA LEU A 266 18.31 -8.12 -12.39
C LEU A 266 17.41 -9.05 -11.57
N ILE A 267 17.69 -9.19 -10.27
CA ILE A 267 16.86 -9.99 -9.35
C ILE A 267 15.44 -9.43 -9.32
N TYR A 268 15.24 -8.14 -9.07
CA TYR A 268 13.90 -7.55 -9.05
C TYR A 268 13.16 -7.69 -10.38
N THR A 269 13.88 -7.62 -11.50
CA THR A 269 13.29 -7.76 -12.83
C THR A 269 12.79 -9.18 -13.04
N MET A 270 13.62 -10.17 -12.70
CA MET A 270 13.22 -11.57 -12.76
C MET A 270 12.13 -11.94 -11.75
N THR A 271 12.19 -11.38 -10.54
CA THR A 271 11.12 -11.56 -9.53
C THR A 271 9.79 -11.01 -10.04
N LEU A 272 9.78 -9.85 -10.71
CA LEU A 272 8.56 -9.30 -11.31
C LEU A 272 7.99 -10.24 -12.37
N ILE A 273 8.83 -10.74 -13.28
CA ILE A 273 8.43 -11.72 -14.31
C ILE A 273 7.83 -12.97 -13.64
N ASN A 274 8.54 -13.56 -12.68
CA ASN A 274 8.10 -14.77 -11.98
C ASN A 274 6.78 -14.58 -11.23
N LYS A 275 6.60 -13.44 -10.56
CA LYS A 275 5.35 -13.08 -9.88
C LYS A 275 4.19 -12.96 -10.87
N VAL A 276 4.42 -12.29 -12.01
CA VAL A 276 3.41 -12.14 -13.05
C VAL A 276 3.03 -13.51 -13.62
N ILE A 277 3.98 -14.28 -14.13
CA ILE A 277 3.65 -15.57 -14.76
C ILE A 277 2.97 -16.52 -13.77
N SER A 278 3.39 -16.53 -12.50
CA SER A 278 2.79 -17.38 -11.47
C SER A 278 1.35 -17.00 -11.12
N ALA A 279 0.97 -15.72 -11.27
CA ALA A 279 -0.36 -15.24 -10.93
C ALA A 279 -1.37 -15.33 -12.09
N ILE A 280 -0.92 -15.62 -13.32
CA ILE A 280 -1.82 -15.76 -14.48
C ILE A 280 -2.72 -16.99 -14.33
N PRO A 281 -4.07 -16.83 -14.42
CA PRO A 281 -5.02 -17.89 -14.13
C PRO A 281 -5.19 -18.96 -15.23
N ASP A 282 -5.02 -18.59 -16.50
CA ASP A 282 -5.27 -19.39 -17.70
C ASP A 282 -4.00 -19.64 -18.54
N GLN A 283 -4.02 -20.70 -19.36
CA GLN A 283 -2.87 -21.08 -20.19
C GLN A 283 -2.61 -20.10 -21.33
N ASP A 284 -3.67 -19.56 -21.96
CA ASP A 284 -3.53 -18.71 -23.14
C ASP A 284 -2.74 -17.44 -22.80
N THR A 285 -3.14 -16.75 -21.73
CA THR A 285 -2.43 -15.55 -21.24
C THR A 285 -1.00 -15.89 -20.77
N PHE A 286 -0.79 -17.07 -20.17
CA PHE A 286 0.55 -17.48 -19.74
C PHE A 286 1.49 -17.62 -20.93
N TYR A 287 1.04 -18.29 -21.98
CA TYR A 287 1.83 -18.45 -23.20
C TYR A 287 1.97 -17.15 -23.98
N ASP A 288 0.97 -16.26 -23.99
CA ASP A 288 1.10 -14.94 -24.62
C ASP A 288 2.23 -14.12 -23.98
N VAL A 289 2.34 -14.16 -22.65
CA VAL A 289 3.42 -13.48 -21.92
C VAL A 289 4.77 -14.14 -22.16
N THR A 290 4.88 -15.46 -22.03
CA THR A 290 6.17 -16.16 -22.19
C THR A 290 6.65 -16.11 -23.63
N ASP A 291 5.77 -16.25 -24.63
CA ASP A 291 6.13 -16.14 -26.04
C ASP A 291 6.63 -14.74 -26.41
N ALA A 292 6.06 -13.68 -25.82
CA ALA A 292 6.54 -12.31 -26.00
C ALA A 292 7.94 -12.11 -25.40
N LEU A 293 8.21 -12.70 -24.23
CA LEU A 293 9.56 -12.69 -23.62
C LEU A 293 10.56 -13.45 -24.50
N GLU A 294 10.18 -14.63 -25.02
CA GLU A 294 11.05 -15.42 -25.89
C GLU A 294 11.36 -14.69 -27.22
N GLU A 295 10.39 -14.00 -27.83
CA GLU A 295 10.62 -13.16 -29.02
C GLU A 295 11.62 -12.03 -28.78
N LEU A 296 11.68 -11.52 -27.55
CA LEU A 296 12.65 -10.51 -27.12
C LEU A 296 14.01 -11.11 -26.70
N GLY A 297 14.20 -12.43 -26.85
CA GLY A 297 15.46 -13.12 -26.62
C GLY A 297 15.70 -13.55 -25.17
N MET A 298 14.64 -13.87 -24.43
CA MET A 298 14.73 -14.37 -23.05
C MET A 298 15.65 -15.59 -22.92
N ASP A 299 15.56 -16.57 -23.81
CA ASP A 299 16.46 -17.73 -23.85
C ASP A 299 17.95 -17.35 -23.85
N ALA A 300 18.36 -16.48 -24.78
CA ALA A 300 19.75 -16.02 -24.88
C ALA A 300 20.20 -15.26 -23.63
N VAL A 301 19.31 -14.47 -23.01
CA VAL A 301 19.57 -13.75 -21.75
C VAL A 301 19.76 -14.73 -20.59
N THR A 302 18.87 -15.70 -20.44
CA THR A 302 18.95 -16.76 -19.42
C THR A 302 20.27 -17.52 -19.55
N HIS A 303 20.57 -18.03 -20.75
CA HIS A 303 21.82 -18.75 -21.02
C HIS A 303 23.06 -17.93 -20.66
N ARG A 304 23.09 -16.65 -21.03
CA ARG A 304 24.22 -15.76 -20.76
C ARG A 304 24.42 -15.49 -19.27
N LEU A 305 23.33 -15.22 -18.55
CA LEU A 305 23.39 -14.83 -17.14
C LEU A 305 23.60 -16.04 -16.22
N MET A 306 23.05 -17.21 -16.55
CA MET A 306 23.26 -18.44 -15.77
C MET A 306 24.68 -18.99 -15.89
N ASN A 307 25.32 -18.84 -17.06
CA ASN A 307 26.68 -19.32 -17.29
C ASN A 307 27.77 -18.30 -16.94
N LYS A 308 27.38 -17.11 -16.44
CA LYS A 308 28.33 -16.08 -16.03
C LYS A 308 29.07 -16.51 -14.76
N GLN A 309 30.40 -16.55 -14.82
CA GLN A 309 31.21 -16.84 -13.64
C GLN A 309 31.00 -15.77 -12.55
N GLY A 310 30.70 -16.21 -11.33
CA GLY A 310 30.39 -15.31 -10.21
C GLY A 310 29.00 -14.66 -10.30
N ALA A 311 28.05 -15.28 -11.00
CA ALA A 311 26.65 -14.87 -10.96
C ALA A 311 26.10 -14.93 -9.53
N ASP A 312 25.22 -13.99 -9.21
CA ASP A 312 24.53 -13.92 -7.93
C ASP A 312 23.60 -15.13 -7.76
N LEU A 313 23.63 -15.78 -6.59
CA LEU A 313 22.87 -17.00 -6.35
C LEU A 313 21.35 -16.75 -6.38
N ASP A 314 20.90 -15.61 -5.85
CA ASP A 314 19.48 -15.26 -5.86
C ASP A 314 18.98 -15.04 -7.29
N LEU A 315 19.82 -14.45 -8.14
CA LEU A 315 19.51 -14.28 -9.56
C LEU A 315 19.40 -15.63 -10.27
N LEU A 316 20.33 -16.56 -10.00
CA LEU A 316 20.27 -17.92 -10.56
C LEU A 316 19.00 -18.63 -10.14
N THR A 317 18.60 -18.51 -8.86
CA THR A 317 17.33 -19.08 -8.36
C THR A 317 16.12 -18.49 -9.09
N GLN A 318 16.11 -17.19 -9.38
CA GLN A 318 15.00 -16.59 -10.12
C GLN A 318 14.92 -17.10 -11.58
N PHE A 319 16.04 -17.33 -12.26
CA PHE A 319 16.03 -17.96 -13.58
C PHE A 319 15.59 -19.43 -13.52
N GLN A 320 16.05 -20.19 -12.52
CA GLN A 320 15.59 -21.56 -12.31
C GLN A 320 14.07 -21.62 -12.09
N LEU A 321 13.50 -20.70 -11.32
CA LEU A 321 12.05 -20.61 -11.12
C LEU A 321 11.30 -20.38 -12.43
N TYR A 322 11.83 -19.50 -13.30
CA TYR A 322 11.27 -19.26 -14.64
C TYR A 322 11.29 -20.53 -15.51
N GLU A 323 12.44 -21.23 -15.59
CA GLU A 323 12.56 -22.48 -16.35
C GLU A 323 11.64 -23.58 -15.83
N SER A 324 11.56 -23.72 -14.50
CA SER A 324 10.67 -24.70 -13.87
C SER A 324 9.21 -24.40 -14.15
N ALA A 325 8.81 -23.12 -14.19
CA ALA A 325 7.44 -22.72 -14.51
C ALA A 325 7.05 -23.05 -15.96
N LEU A 326 7.98 -22.90 -16.92
CA LEU A 326 7.77 -23.29 -18.32
C LEU A 326 7.63 -24.81 -18.45
N LYS A 327 8.60 -25.57 -17.94
CA LYS A 327 8.58 -27.05 -17.99
C LYS A 327 7.33 -27.64 -17.35
N HIS A 328 6.92 -27.09 -16.22
CA HIS A 328 5.70 -27.50 -15.53
C HIS A 328 4.45 -27.37 -16.42
N GLU A 329 4.37 -26.31 -17.23
CA GLU A 329 3.22 -26.10 -18.11
C GLU A 329 3.29 -26.94 -19.40
N ASP A 330 4.51 -27.26 -19.87
CA ASP A 330 4.75 -27.99 -21.12
C ASP A 330 4.65 -29.52 -21.01
N ASP A 331 5.10 -30.09 -19.89
CA ASP A 331 5.34 -31.53 -19.76
C ASP A 331 4.20 -32.28 -19.04
N ASP A 332 3.17 -31.61 -18.54
CA ASP A 332 2.03 -32.20 -17.79
C ASP A 332 2.47 -33.12 -16.60
N ASP A 333 3.77 -33.15 -16.24
CA ASP A 333 4.35 -34.12 -15.31
C ASP A 333 4.51 -33.52 -13.90
N ILE A 334 3.58 -33.89 -13.02
CA ILE A 334 3.42 -33.36 -11.65
C ILE A 334 4.53 -33.84 -10.70
N SER A 335 5.42 -34.73 -11.16
CA SER A 335 6.34 -35.47 -10.30
C SER A 335 7.53 -34.67 -9.75
N VAL A 336 7.84 -33.48 -10.29
CA VAL A 336 8.94 -32.60 -9.82
C VAL A 336 8.46 -31.50 -8.84
N ILE A 337 7.16 -31.48 -8.53
CA ILE A 337 6.47 -30.30 -7.96
C ILE A 337 6.76 -30.02 -6.49
N SER A 338 7.27 -30.97 -5.69
CA SER A 338 7.28 -30.81 -4.22
C SER A 338 8.44 -30.01 -3.62
N GLN A 339 9.34 -29.43 -4.43
CA GLN A 339 10.61 -28.87 -3.93
C GLN A 339 10.88 -27.41 -4.28
N VAL A 340 9.99 -26.72 -5.00
CA VAL A 340 10.15 -25.30 -5.32
C VAL A 340 8.99 -24.51 -4.72
N GLU A 341 9.20 -24.01 -3.50
CA GLU A 341 8.35 -22.95 -2.93
C GLU A 341 8.33 -21.79 -3.94
N ASN A 342 7.13 -21.29 -4.30
CA ASN A 342 6.84 -20.24 -5.31
C ASN A 342 6.40 -20.70 -6.72
N LEU A 343 6.26 -22.00 -7.02
CA LEU A 343 5.50 -22.43 -8.20
C LEU A 343 4.00 -22.45 -7.92
N ARG A 344 3.19 -22.07 -8.93
CA ARG A 344 1.73 -22.15 -8.84
C ARG A 344 1.30 -23.61 -8.66
N GLN A 345 0.70 -23.92 -7.52
CA GLN A 345 0.26 -25.29 -7.17
C GLN A 345 -1.08 -25.68 -7.82
N VAL A 346 -1.88 -24.69 -8.22
CA VAL A 346 -3.17 -24.91 -8.87
C VAL A 346 -2.97 -24.90 -10.39
N PRO A 347 -3.36 -25.97 -11.11
CA PRO A 347 -3.26 -26.01 -12.58
C PRO A 347 -4.00 -24.84 -13.24
N ARG A 348 -3.42 -24.28 -14.30
CA ARG A 348 -4.05 -23.25 -15.13
C ARG A 348 -5.27 -23.83 -15.85
N LYS A 349 -6.27 -22.98 -16.11
CA LYS A 349 -7.40 -23.38 -16.96
C LYS A 349 -6.89 -23.59 -18.39
N LYS A 350 -7.05 -24.81 -18.91
CA LYS A 350 -6.71 -25.17 -20.30
C LYS A 350 -7.76 -24.60 -21.26
N SER A 351 -7.31 -24.15 -22.43
CA SER A 351 -8.18 -23.77 -23.54
C SER A 351 -8.80 -25.02 -24.19
N GLU A 352 -10.02 -24.91 -24.76
CA GLU A 352 -10.72 -26.04 -25.42
C GLU A 352 -10.06 -26.45 -26.75
N SER A 353 -9.19 -25.60 -27.32
CA SER A 353 -8.43 -25.88 -28.53
C SER A 353 -6.97 -26.21 -28.21
N HIS A 354 -6.49 -27.36 -28.72
CA HIS A 354 -5.10 -27.89 -28.77
C HIS A 354 -4.12 -27.49 -27.64
N ALA A 355 -3.45 -28.48 -27.05
CA ALA A 355 -2.37 -28.27 -26.08
C ALA A 355 -1.25 -27.37 -26.66
N ARG A 356 -1.32 -26.06 -26.36
CA ARG A 356 -0.25 -25.08 -26.63
C ARG A 356 0.91 -25.37 -25.68
N LYS A 357 2.13 -25.27 -26.19
CA LYS A 357 3.38 -25.43 -25.45
C LYS A 357 4.27 -24.21 -25.68
N SER A 358 5.27 -24.04 -24.82
CA SER A 358 6.24 -22.96 -24.93
C SER A 358 7.11 -23.13 -26.18
N LYS A 359 7.59 -22.00 -26.73
CA LYS A 359 8.53 -21.98 -27.86
C LYS A 359 9.83 -22.76 -27.61
N ARG A 360 10.21 -22.97 -26.34
CA ARG A 360 11.42 -23.74 -25.99
C ARG A 360 11.22 -25.25 -26.17
N HIS A 361 10.00 -25.75 -25.99
CA HIS A 361 9.66 -27.14 -26.23
C HIS A 361 9.66 -27.48 -27.73
N GLU A 362 9.23 -26.54 -28.59
CA GLU A 362 9.24 -26.72 -30.04
C GLU A 362 10.67 -26.69 -30.64
N GLY A 363 11.63 -26.03 -29.96
CA GLY A 363 13.01 -25.86 -30.41
C GLY A 363 13.99 -26.98 -30.00
N GLY A 364 13.61 -27.90 -29.10
CA GLY A 364 14.43 -29.06 -28.71
C GLY A 364 15.70 -28.75 -27.90
N GLN A 365 15.82 -27.58 -27.27
CA GLN A 365 16.97 -27.22 -26.44
C GLN A 365 16.73 -27.60 -24.97
N GLU A 366 17.17 -28.79 -24.57
CA GLU A 366 17.15 -29.21 -23.17
C GLU A 366 18.39 -28.64 -22.44
N LEU A 367 18.19 -27.57 -21.69
CA LEU A 367 19.17 -27.04 -20.75
C LEU A 367 19.30 -28.00 -19.55
N THR A 368 20.45 -28.64 -19.40
CA THR A 368 20.82 -29.39 -18.20
C THR A 368 21.07 -28.43 -17.04
N LEU A 369 20.19 -28.45 -16.05
CA LEU A 369 20.33 -27.66 -14.82
C LEU A 369 21.55 -28.19 -14.03
N PRO A 370 22.49 -27.33 -13.61
CA PRO A 370 23.49 -27.74 -12.63
C PRO A 370 22.82 -28.01 -11.28
N GLU A 371 23.06 -29.19 -10.71
CA GLU A 371 22.63 -29.56 -9.35
C GLU A 371 23.33 -28.66 -8.32
N TYR A 372 22.65 -27.62 -7.84
CA TYR A 372 23.05 -26.90 -6.65
C TYR A 372 22.20 -27.40 -5.48
N SER A 373 22.84 -27.97 -4.46
CA SER A 373 22.17 -28.53 -3.29
C SER A 373 21.32 -27.47 -2.59
N GLN A 374 20.01 -27.73 -2.50
CA GLN A 374 19.05 -26.91 -1.76
C GLN A 374 19.38 -26.94 -0.27
N GLY A 375 20.15 -25.95 0.20
CA GLY A 375 20.10 -25.55 1.59
C GLY A 375 18.78 -24.80 1.81
N GLN A 376 18.07 -25.11 2.90
CA GLN A 376 16.90 -24.34 3.34
C GLN A 376 17.29 -22.86 3.47
N ILE A 377 16.85 -22.01 2.55
CA ILE A 377 17.10 -20.58 2.59
C ILE A 377 15.74 -19.89 2.65
N GLN A 378 15.42 -19.37 3.83
CA GLN A 378 14.29 -18.47 4.03
C GLN A 378 14.43 -17.29 3.06
N ALA A 379 13.41 -17.08 2.22
CA ALA A 379 13.23 -15.82 1.52
C ALA A 379 13.21 -14.70 2.56
N GLN A 380 14.29 -13.93 2.66
CA GLN A 380 14.27 -12.69 3.42
C GLN A 380 13.24 -11.79 2.73
N GLY A 381 12.10 -11.59 3.41
CA GLY A 381 11.08 -10.67 2.95
C GLY A 381 11.72 -9.33 2.62
N LEU A 382 11.35 -8.77 1.48
CA LEU A 382 11.65 -7.38 1.16
C LEU A 382 11.24 -6.52 2.37
N PRO A 383 12.01 -5.48 2.75
CA PRO A 383 11.80 -4.72 3.99
C PRO A 383 10.53 -3.85 4.01
N PHE A 384 9.55 -4.15 3.18
CA PHE A 384 8.22 -3.58 3.23
C PHE A 384 7.29 -4.51 4.00
N GLU A 385 7.50 -4.59 5.32
CA GLU A 385 6.42 -5.00 6.22
C GLU A 385 5.31 -3.96 6.11
N ALA A 386 4.34 -4.24 5.25
CA ALA A 386 3.05 -3.60 5.29
C ALA A 386 2.46 -3.88 6.67
N ALA A 387 2.57 -2.90 7.57
CA ALA A 387 1.84 -2.90 8.82
C ALA A 387 0.36 -2.91 8.46
N LYS A 388 -0.24 -4.12 8.41
CA LYS A 388 -1.68 -4.31 8.54
C LYS A 388 -2.08 -3.75 9.90
N ARG A 389 -2.31 -2.43 9.96
CA ARG A 389 -3.04 -1.82 11.05
C ARG A 389 -4.45 -2.38 10.95
N LYS A 390 -4.75 -3.29 11.88
CA LYS A 390 -6.08 -3.85 12.09
C LYS A 390 -7.01 -2.70 12.50
N ASP A 391 -7.75 -2.13 11.56
CA ASP A 391 -9.00 -1.51 11.90
C ASP A 391 -9.98 -2.63 12.30
N GLY A 392 -10.36 -2.61 13.58
CA GLY A 392 -11.22 -3.59 14.20
C GLY A 392 -12.63 -3.52 13.61
N LYS A 393 -12.92 -4.37 12.62
CA LYS A 393 -14.30 -4.68 12.25
C LYS A 393 -14.92 -5.56 13.34
N ARG A 394 -15.65 -4.92 14.27
CA ARG A 394 -16.68 -5.55 15.10
C ARG A 394 -17.73 -6.17 14.15
N GLY A 395 -18.11 -7.41 14.45
CA GLY A 395 -18.90 -8.27 13.59
C GLY A 395 -20.33 -7.78 13.35
N LEU A 396 -20.73 -7.75 12.09
CA LEU A 396 -22.13 -7.76 11.66
C LEU A 396 -22.64 -9.20 11.69
N HIS A 397 -23.35 -9.57 12.75
CA HIS A 397 -24.13 -10.80 12.81
C HIS A 397 -25.45 -10.60 12.05
N LEU A 398 -25.50 -11.07 10.80
CA LEU A 398 -26.75 -11.27 10.07
C LEU A 398 -27.40 -12.58 10.53
N HIS A 399 -28.53 -12.45 11.21
CA HIS A 399 -29.47 -13.52 11.52
C HIS A 399 -30.08 -14.08 10.22
N ALA A 400 -29.91 -15.38 9.97
CA ALA A 400 -30.69 -16.12 8.99
C ALA A 400 -31.53 -17.19 9.71
N ASN A 401 -32.84 -16.97 9.71
CA ASN A 401 -33.87 -17.92 10.14
C ASN A 401 -33.86 -19.16 9.24
N ARG A 402 -33.73 -20.35 9.82
CA ARG A 402 -34.35 -21.58 9.29
C ARG A 402 -34.75 -22.51 10.42
N HIS A 403 -36.06 -22.71 10.55
CA HIS A 403 -36.68 -23.75 11.35
C HIS A 403 -36.29 -25.15 10.86
N GLN A 404 -35.93 -26.06 11.79
CA GLN A 404 -36.59 -27.37 11.97
C GLN A 404 -36.03 -28.12 13.19
N SER A 405 -36.86 -28.19 14.23
CA SER A 405 -37.32 -29.40 14.93
C SER A 405 -36.34 -30.47 15.46
N GLN A 406 -36.51 -30.71 16.78
CA GLN A 406 -36.53 -32.00 17.50
C GLN A 406 -35.31 -32.46 18.34
N HIS A 407 -35.51 -32.28 19.65
CA HIS A 407 -35.47 -33.29 20.73
C HIS A 407 -34.17 -33.65 21.49
N ASN A 408 -34.36 -33.61 22.82
CA ASN A 408 -33.73 -34.33 23.93
C ASN A 408 -32.37 -33.88 24.49
N GLN A 409 -32.48 -33.06 25.56
CA GLN A 409 -31.72 -33.18 26.82
C GLN A 409 -32.08 -34.49 27.57
N PRO A 410 -31.48 -34.85 28.74
CA PRO A 410 -30.49 -34.13 29.58
C PRO A 410 -29.29 -34.97 30.07
N HIS A 411 -28.28 -34.33 30.68
CA HIS A 411 -27.90 -34.53 32.08
C HIS A 411 -26.59 -33.78 32.46
N HIS A 412 -26.71 -32.96 33.50
CA HIS A 412 -25.70 -32.31 34.37
C HIS A 412 -24.88 -33.35 35.20
N PRO A 413 -23.94 -32.99 36.15
CA PRO A 413 -23.47 -31.66 36.60
C PRO A 413 -21.96 -31.49 36.96
N HIS A 414 -21.62 -30.25 37.36
CA HIS A 414 -20.67 -29.80 38.41
C HIS A 414 -19.16 -30.12 38.32
N PHE A 415 -18.30 -29.10 38.46
CA PHE A 415 -17.75 -28.70 39.77
C PHE A 415 -17.07 -27.32 39.74
N HIS A 416 -17.01 -26.74 40.93
CA HIS A 416 -16.72 -25.36 41.32
C HIS A 416 -15.32 -25.30 41.96
N ASN A 417 -14.59 -24.18 41.84
CA ASN A 417 -13.79 -23.50 42.89
C ASN A 417 -12.73 -22.56 42.27
N HIS A 418 -12.80 -21.24 42.56
CA HIS A 418 -12.06 -20.50 43.63
C HIS A 418 -10.55 -20.39 43.37
N TYR A 419 -9.81 -19.34 43.73
CA TYR A 419 -9.96 -17.91 44.06
C TYR A 419 -8.49 -17.42 44.30
N HIS A 420 -8.27 -16.10 44.40
CA HIS A 420 -7.09 -15.38 44.93
C HIS A 420 -5.91 -15.17 43.96
N SER A 421 -5.52 -13.95 43.56
CA SER A 421 -5.19 -12.70 44.29
C SER A 421 -3.90 -12.77 45.12
N HIS A 422 -2.87 -12.03 44.71
CA HIS A 422 -2.16 -11.10 45.59
C HIS A 422 -1.22 -10.16 44.83
N ASP A 423 -1.31 -8.89 45.23
CA ASP A 423 -0.42 -7.77 44.97
C ASP A 423 1.05 -8.03 45.38
N ASN A 424 1.98 -7.28 44.79
CA ASN A 424 2.84 -6.41 45.61
C ASN A 424 3.63 -5.36 44.80
N ASN A 425 3.41 -4.11 45.22
CA ASN A 425 4.29 -2.94 45.22
C ASN A 425 5.80 -3.23 45.37
N ALA A 426 6.65 -2.42 44.71
CA ALA A 426 7.73 -1.68 45.39
C ALA A 426 8.41 -0.65 44.46
N GLN A 427 8.61 0.53 45.04
CA GLN A 427 9.30 1.72 44.53
C GLN A 427 10.83 1.64 44.68
N GLN A 428 11.52 2.58 44.01
CA GLN A 428 12.83 3.23 44.26
C GLN A 428 13.70 3.13 42.98
N GLY A 429 14.32 4.18 42.43
CA GLY A 429 14.69 5.50 42.93
C GLY A 429 16.18 5.74 42.60
N TYR A 430 16.52 6.94 42.11
CA TYR A 430 17.88 7.48 41.80
C TYR A 430 18.58 6.89 40.55
N GLY A 431 19.30 7.63 39.70
CA GLY A 431 19.70 9.03 39.66
C GLY A 431 20.98 9.17 38.78
N LEU A 432 21.07 10.29 38.06
CA LEU A 432 22.28 11.00 37.58
C LEU A 432 23.06 10.50 36.33
N ASP A 433 23.15 11.45 35.38
CA ASP A 433 24.31 11.93 34.60
C ASP A 433 25.24 10.96 33.86
N TYR A 434 25.46 11.19 32.56
CA TYR A 434 26.68 11.83 32.04
C TYR A 434 26.65 12.02 30.51
N GLN A 435 27.43 13.00 30.07
CA GLN A 435 27.55 13.59 28.74
C GLN A 435 28.14 12.68 27.65
N GLY A 436 27.75 12.96 26.39
CA GLY A 436 28.65 13.25 25.26
C GLY A 436 29.49 12.11 24.66
N TYR A 437 29.19 11.76 23.41
CA TYR A 437 30.05 11.96 22.23
C TYR A 437 29.21 11.84 20.95
#